data_AF-A0A846BVN5-F1
#
_entry.id   AF-A0A846BVN5-F1
#
_cell.length_a   1.000
_cell.length_b   1.000
_cell.length_c   1.000
_cell.angle_alpha   90.00
_cell.angle_beta   90.00
_cell.angle_gamma   90.00
#
_symmetry.space_group_name_H-M   'P 1'
#
loop_
_entity.id
_entity.type
_entity.pdbx_description
1 polymer ?
#
loop_
_entity_poly.entity_id
_entity_poly.type
_entity_poly.pdbx_seq_one_letter_code
_entity_poly.pdbx_strand_id
1 'polypeptide(L)'
;MAKKKKPEPLVGEELVLKVKELGNLTKEEKARECGYYTVTKNGVERVNMMKFLNALIDAEGIELDSKANGNGRGGRSASFRISVQSNGNLLIGSAYTKQMNLKPGEEFEITLGRKHIHLKQIEDSEEEVAEAS
;
A
#
# COMPACT_ATOMS: atom_id res chain seq x y z
N MET A 1 -5.03 23.21 25.97
CA MET A 1 -4.46 21.91 25.59
C MET A 1 -3.52 22.10 24.42
N ALA A 2 -2.21 21.97 24.62
CA ALA A 2 -1.21 22.24 23.58
C ALA A 2 -1.22 21.14 22.52
N LYS A 3 -1.40 21.51 21.25
CA LYS A 3 -1.28 20.60 20.11
C LYS A 3 0.14 20.02 20.11
N LYS A 4 0.30 18.76 20.50
CA LYS A 4 1.60 18.06 20.38
C LYS A 4 2.01 18.07 18.90
N LYS A 5 3.11 18.77 18.60
CA LYS A 5 3.73 18.82 17.26
C LYS A 5 3.90 17.39 16.76
N LYS A 6 3.52 17.13 15.50
CA LYS A 6 3.88 15.87 14.84
C LYS A 6 5.41 15.82 14.79
N PRO A 7 6.05 14.71 15.22
CA PRO A 7 7.50 14.60 15.10
C PRO A 7 7.86 14.60 13.62
N GLU A 8 8.69 15.56 13.22
CA GLU A 8 9.36 15.54 11.92
C GLU A 8 10.62 14.68 12.09
N PRO A 9 10.72 13.52 11.41
CA PRO A 9 11.86 12.64 11.55
C PRO A 9 13.10 13.24 10.85
N LEU A 10 14.25 13.15 11.50
CA LEU A 10 15.55 13.51 10.91
C LEU A 10 15.90 12.55 9.76
N VAL A 11 16.52 13.02 8.69
CA VAL A 11 16.91 12.19 7.54
C VAL A 11 18.33 12.52 7.06
N GLY A 12 18.94 11.62 6.28
CA GLY A 12 20.26 11.86 5.68
C GLY A 12 21.37 12.06 6.72
N GLU A 13 22.28 13.00 6.46
CA GLU A 13 23.43 13.27 7.32
C GLU A 13 23.04 13.70 8.75
N GLU A 14 21.95 14.47 8.89
CA GLU A 14 21.47 14.93 10.20
C GLU A 14 21.06 13.75 11.10
N LEU A 15 20.46 12.72 10.51
CA LEU A 15 20.09 11.49 11.22
C LEU A 15 21.35 10.76 11.71
N VAL A 16 22.35 10.61 10.86
CA VAL A 16 23.59 9.89 11.17
C VAL A 16 24.38 10.62 12.26
N LEU A 17 24.48 11.95 12.18
CA LEU A 17 25.11 12.77 13.21
C LEU A 17 24.38 12.61 14.54
N LYS A 18 23.04 12.69 14.55
CA LYS A 18 22.27 12.56 15.77
C LYS A 18 22.40 11.18 16.41
N VAL A 19 22.37 10.11 15.61
CA VAL A 19 22.55 8.75 16.10
C VAL A 19 23.94 8.53 16.72
N LYS A 20 24.97 9.18 16.18
CA LYS A 20 26.32 9.19 16.76
C LYS A 20 26.37 9.94 18.10
N GLU A 21 25.72 11.10 18.22
CA GLU A 21 25.61 11.85 19.48
C GLU A 21 24.91 11.05 20.60
N LEU A 22 23.89 10.27 20.23
CA LEU A 22 23.07 9.48 21.15
C LEU A 22 23.82 8.24 21.72
N GLY A 23 25.04 7.96 21.25
CA GLY A 23 25.99 7.06 21.90
C GLY A 23 25.45 5.67 22.22
N ASN A 24 25.34 5.33 23.51
CA ASN A 24 24.97 4.00 24.02
C ASN A 24 23.46 3.77 24.22
N LEU A 25 22.60 4.69 23.78
CA LEU A 25 21.16 4.48 23.84
C LEU A 25 20.73 3.27 22.99
N THR A 26 19.62 2.63 23.41
CA THR A 26 19.03 1.53 22.67
C THR A 26 18.54 2.00 21.30
N LYS A 27 18.33 1.06 20.38
CA LYS A 27 17.82 1.38 19.04
C LYS A 27 16.45 2.07 19.13
N GLU A 28 15.57 1.64 20.04
CA GLU A 28 14.26 2.25 20.23
C GLU A 28 14.34 3.70 20.73
N GLU A 29 15.23 3.97 21.67
CA GLU A 29 15.43 5.32 22.20
C GLU A 29 16.02 6.24 21.14
N LYS A 30 17.02 5.77 20.39
CA LYS A 30 17.58 6.52 19.27
C LYS A 30 16.53 6.87 18.22
N ALA A 31 15.70 5.90 17.86
CA ALA A 31 14.60 6.12 16.93
C ALA A 31 13.59 7.15 17.45
N ARG A 32 13.27 7.13 18.75
CA ARG A 32 12.37 8.11 19.38
C ARG A 32 12.95 9.52 19.33
N GLU A 33 14.20 9.70 19.73
CA GLU A 33 14.92 10.98 19.72
C GLU A 33 15.10 11.53 18.30
N CYS A 34 15.25 10.65 17.30
CA CYS A 34 15.34 11.03 15.89
C CYS A 34 13.97 11.29 15.23
N GLY A 35 12.86 11.24 15.98
CA GLY A 35 11.51 11.55 15.49
C GLY A 35 10.77 10.40 14.79
N TYR A 36 11.26 9.15 14.90
CA TYR A 36 10.63 7.97 14.31
C TYR A 36 9.61 7.32 15.23
N TYR A 37 8.66 8.12 15.71
CA TYR A 37 7.55 7.63 16.51
C TYR A 37 6.24 8.27 16.09
N THR A 38 5.14 7.63 16.49
CA THR A 38 3.79 8.14 16.29
C THR A 38 3.10 8.22 17.64
N VAL A 39 2.33 9.29 17.85
CA VAL A 39 1.51 9.44 19.06
C VAL A 39 0.09 9.03 18.71
N THR A 40 -0.41 8.02 19.40
CA THR A 40 -1.79 7.58 19.22
C THR A 40 -2.77 8.55 19.87
N LYS A 41 -4.07 8.43 19.54
CA LYS A 41 -5.12 9.26 20.14
C LYS A 41 -5.14 9.20 21.68
N ASN A 42 -4.66 8.08 22.25
CA ASN A 42 -4.57 7.84 23.69
C ASN A 42 -3.25 8.36 24.29
N GLY A 43 -2.41 9.07 23.53
CA GLY A 43 -1.13 9.60 24.00
C GLY A 43 0.00 8.58 24.07
N VAL A 44 -0.24 7.32 23.71
CA VAL A 44 0.80 6.28 23.69
C VAL A 44 1.71 6.48 22.48
N GLU A 45 3.01 6.56 22.73
CA GLU A 45 4.05 6.63 21.70
C GLU A 45 4.37 5.24 21.16
N ARG A 46 4.39 5.12 19.82
CA ARG A 46 4.82 3.90 19.12
C ARG A 46 5.94 4.24 18.17
N VAL A 47 7.10 3.65 18.41
CA VAL A 47 8.30 3.81 17.57
C VAL A 47 8.11 3.00 16.28
N ASN A 48 8.47 3.58 15.13
CA ASN A 48 8.52 2.89 13.86
C ASN A 48 9.97 2.53 13.53
N MET A 49 10.41 1.39 14.06
CA MET A 49 11.80 0.91 13.91
C MET A 49 12.17 0.67 12.45
N MET A 50 11.25 0.14 11.65
CA MET A 50 11.51 -0.14 10.24
C MET A 50 11.81 1.14 9.46
N LYS A 51 11.03 2.20 9.70
CA LYS A 51 11.26 3.50 9.06
C LYS A 51 12.59 4.14 9.50
N PHE A 52 12.97 3.98 10.77
CA PHE A 52 14.25 4.47 11.30
C PHE A 52 15.44 3.76 10.65
N LEU A 53 15.41 2.42 10.60
CA LEU A 53 16.50 1.63 10.02
C LEU A 53 16.63 1.88 8.51
N ASN A 54 15.52 1.94 7.77
CA ASN A 54 15.56 2.25 6.34
C ASN A 54 16.19 3.62 6.09
N ALA A 55 15.83 4.63 6.89
CA ALA A 55 16.41 5.96 6.71
C ALA A 55 17.90 6.04 7.07
N LEU A 56 18.40 5.19 7.98
CA LEU A 56 19.84 5.05 8.23
C LEU A 56 20.56 4.42 7.05
N ILE A 57 19.97 3.37 6.47
CA ILE A 57 20.49 2.69 5.29
C ILE A 57 20.52 3.67 4.09
N ASP A 58 19.45 4.43 3.89
CA ASP A 58 19.36 5.47 2.87
C ASP A 58 20.41 6.58 3.10
N ALA A 59 20.63 6.99 4.35
CA ALA A 59 21.62 8.01 4.71
C ALA A 59 23.07 7.53 4.51
N GLU A 60 23.33 6.23 4.63
CA GLU A 60 24.63 5.62 4.30
C GLU A 60 24.81 5.40 2.79
N GLY A 61 23.81 5.74 1.96
CA GLY A 61 23.87 5.62 0.50
C GLY A 61 23.72 4.18 0.01
N ILE A 62 23.21 3.27 0.85
CA ILE A 62 22.95 1.89 0.47
C ILE A 62 21.56 1.85 -0.18
N GLU A 63 21.53 1.80 -1.51
CA GLU A 63 20.28 1.58 -2.25
C GLU A 63 19.81 0.12 -2.09
N LEU A 64 19.09 -0.16 -1.00
CA LEU A 64 18.24 -1.36 -0.96
C LEU A 64 17.06 -1.08 -1.88
N ASP A 65 16.90 -1.88 -2.92
CA ASP A 65 15.94 -1.82 -4.05
C ASP A 65 14.47 -1.54 -3.64
N SER A 66 14.23 -0.35 -3.12
CA SER A 66 13.00 0.05 -2.43
C SER A 66 12.74 1.54 -2.63
N LYS A 67 12.90 1.98 -3.88
CA LYS A 67 11.94 2.96 -4.41
C LYS A 67 10.57 2.31 -4.39
N ALA A 68 9.93 2.30 -3.22
CA ALA A 68 8.50 2.31 -3.11
C ALA A 68 8.00 3.62 -3.73
N ASN A 69 8.05 3.70 -5.06
CA ASN A 69 7.25 4.62 -5.85
C ASN A 69 5.79 4.28 -5.57
N GLY A 70 5.26 4.87 -4.51
CA GLY A 70 3.98 4.48 -3.95
C GLY A 70 3.62 5.38 -2.80
N ASN A 71 3.52 6.68 -3.08
CA ASN A 71 2.85 7.65 -2.22
C ASN A 71 1.36 7.24 -2.11
N GLY A 72 1.06 6.27 -1.26
CA GLY A 72 -0.27 5.67 -1.17
C GLY A 72 -0.24 4.33 -0.46
N ARG A 73 -0.26 4.37 0.88
CA ARG A 73 -0.89 3.35 1.75
C ARG A 73 -0.73 1.92 1.21
N GLY A 74 0.47 1.36 1.37
CA GLY A 74 0.87 0.02 0.90
C GLY A 74 -0.22 -1.02 1.06
N GLY A 75 -1.04 -1.14 0.02
CA GLY A 75 -2.07 -2.14 -0.11
C GLY A 75 -1.42 -3.45 -0.53
N ARG A 76 -2.08 -4.56 -0.21
CA ARG A 76 -1.72 -5.87 -0.73
C ARG A 76 -1.61 -5.77 -2.26
N SER A 77 -0.47 -6.17 -2.81
CA SER A 77 -0.33 -6.41 -4.24
C SER A 77 -1.37 -7.44 -4.67
N ALA A 78 -2.07 -7.19 -5.78
CA ALA A 78 -3.07 -8.11 -6.30
C ALA A 78 -2.40 -9.47 -6.61
N SER A 79 -2.67 -10.48 -5.79
CA SER A 79 -2.08 -11.82 -5.96
C SER A 79 -2.75 -12.63 -7.09
N PHE A 80 -3.63 -12.00 -7.88
CA PHE A 80 -4.49 -12.64 -8.90
C PHE A 80 -5.25 -13.86 -8.37
N ARG A 81 -5.49 -13.90 -7.05
CA ARG A 81 -6.16 -14.98 -6.33
C ARG A 81 -7.14 -14.39 -5.34
N ILE A 82 -8.33 -14.95 -5.31
CA ILE A 82 -9.40 -14.60 -4.38
C ILE A 82 -10.00 -15.88 -3.80
N SER A 83 -10.40 -15.84 -2.53
CA SER A 83 -11.10 -16.92 -1.86
C SER A 83 -12.58 -16.58 -1.74
N VAL A 84 -13.43 -17.60 -1.77
CA VAL A 84 -14.87 -17.44 -1.52
C VAL A 84 -15.08 -16.87 -0.11
N GLN A 85 -15.87 -15.83 0.01
CA GLN A 85 -16.19 -15.20 1.27
C GLN A 85 -17.14 -16.08 2.12
N SER A 86 -17.27 -15.80 3.41
CA SER A 86 -18.14 -16.58 4.31
C SER A 86 -19.61 -16.56 3.92
N ASN A 87 -20.04 -15.54 3.17
CA ASN A 87 -21.38 -15.43 2.61
C ASN A 87 -21.56 -16.18 1.27
N GLY A 88 -20.53 -16.88 0.79
CA GLY A 88 -20.56 -17.63 -0.48
C GLY A 88 -20.25 -16.79 -1.72
N ASN A 89 -20.00 -15.49 -1.58
CA ASN A 89 -19.77 -14.60 -2.73
C ASN A 89 -18.30 -14.55 -3.15
N LEU A 90 -18.08 -14.29 -4.44
CA LEU A 90 -16.78 -14.02 -5.03
C LEU A 90 -16.74 -12.56 -5.51
N LEU A 91 -15.95 -11.73 -4.84
CA LEU A 91 -15.86 -10.30 -5.15
C LEU A 91 -14.57 -9.98 -5.90
N ILE A 92 -14.70 -9.37 -7.07
CA ILE A 92 -13.56 -8.85 -7.85
C ILE A 92 -13.15 -7.51 -7.25
N GLY A 93 -11.90 -7.44 -6.75
CA GLY A 93 -11.35 -6.21 -6.18
C GLY A 93 -11.10 -5.13 -7.23
N SER A 94 -11.13 -3.87 -6.80
CA SER A 94 -10.97 -2.70 -7.68
C SER A 94 -9.62 -2.60 -8.40
N ALA A 95 -8.61 -3.36 -7.97
CA ALA A 95 -7.33 -3.45 -8.67
C ALA A 95 -7.49 -4.06 -10.08
N TYR A 96 -8.33 -5.08 -10.22
CA TYR A 96 -8.56 -5.75 -11.50
C TYR A 96 -9.47 -4.93 -12.41
N THR A 97 -10.55 -4.37 -11.87
CA THR A 97 -11.49 -3.57 -12.66
C THR A 97 -10.84 -2.28 -13.19
N LYS A 98 -9.92 -1.67 -12.42
CA LYS A 98 -9.12 -0.52 -12.89
C LYS A 98 -8.12 -0.90 -14.00
N GLN A 99 -7.49 -2.07 -13.91
CA GLN A 99 -6.60 -2.56 -14.97
C GLN A 99 -7.36 -2.84 -16.27
N MET A 100 -8.60 -3.30 -16.15
CA MET A 100 -9.53 -3.50 -17.27
C MET A 100 -10.27 -2.21 -17.68
N ASN A 101 -10.03 -1.08 -17.00
CA ASN A 101 -10.66 0.22 -17.25
C ASN A 101 -12.21 0.20 -17.24
N LEU A 102 -12.80 -0.68 -16.43
CA LEU A 102 -14.25 -0.84 -16.33
C LEU A 102 -14.89 0.36 -15.62
N LYS A 103 -16.04 0.79 -16.12
CA LYS A 103 -16.85 1.87 -15.54
C LYS A 103 -18.05 1.33 -14.75
N PRO A 104 -18.54 2.10 -13.76
CA PRO A 104 -19.81 1.77 -13.11
C PRO A 104 -20.94 1.72 -14.13
N GLY A 105 -21.73 0.64 -14.12
CA GLY A 105 -22.83 0.42 -15.05
C GLY A 105 -22.53 -0.60 -16.15
N GLU A 106 -21.27 -0.99 -16.35
CA GLU A 106 -20.95 -2.08 -17.27
C GLU A 106 -21.43 -3.42 -16.74
N GLU A 107 -22.10 -4.19 -17.61
CA GLU A 107 -22.67 -5.49 -17.29
C GLU A 107 -21.85 -6.63 -17.90
N PHE A 108 -21.92 -7.79 -17.23
CA PHE A 108 -21.23 -9.00 -17.67
C PHE A 108 -22.21 -10.17 -17.67
N GLU A 109 -22.22 -10.91 -18.77
CA GLU A 109 -22.85 -12.22 -18.85
C GLU A 109 -21.98 -13.25 -18.13
N ILE A 110 -22.61 -14.06 -17.27
CA ILE A 110 -21.95 -15.11 -16.50
C ILE A 110 -22.23 -16.46 -17.16
N THR A 111 -21.19 -17.11 -17.67
CA THR A 111 -21.28 -18.49 -18.16
C THR A 111 -20.55 -19.44 -17.21
N LEU A 112 -21.24 -20.48 -16.75
CA LEU A 112 -20.68 -21.49 -15.86
C LEU A 112 -20.10 -22.66 -16.67
N GLY A 113 -18.79 -22.91 -16.50
CA GLY A 113 -18.15 -24.15 -16.94
C GLY A 113 -18.00 -25.15 -15.79
N ARG A 114 -17.45 -26.34 -16.07
CA ARG A 114 -17.28 -27.40 -15.06
C ARG A 114 -16.36 -27.02 -13.88
N LYS A 115 -15.39 -26.12 -14.10
CA LYS A 115 -14.40 -25.68 -13.08
C LYS A 115 -14.02 -24.20 -13.18
N HIS A 116 -14.70 -23.42 -14.01
CA HIS A 116 -14.40 -22.01 -14.23
C HIS A 116 -15.68 -21.23 -14.46
N ILE A 117 -15.64 -19.94 -14.15
CA ILE A 117 -16.69 -18.97 -14.45
C ILE A 117 -16.12 -18.06 -15.54
N HIS A 118 -16.82 -17.95 -16.65
CA HIS A 118 -16.51 -16.96 -17.68
C HIS A 118 -17.39 -15.74 -17.46
N LEU A 119 -16.75 -14.57 -17.48
CA LEU A 119 -17.42 -13.29 -17.49
C LEU A 119 -17.20 -12.68 -18.87
N LYS A 120 -18.27 -12.48 -19.62
CA LYS A 120 -18.23 -11.83 -20.93
C LYS A 120 -18.88 -10.46 -20.79
N GLN A 121 -18.16 -9.40 -21.14
CA GLN A 121 -18.74 -8.06 -21.13
C GLN A 121 -19.90 -8.00 -22.13
N ILE A 122 -21.03 -7.48 -21.68
CA ILE A 122 -22.15 -7.17 -22.55
C ILE A 122 -21.88 -5.74 -23.02
N GLU A 123 -21.60 -5.57 -24.30
CA GLU A 123 -21.62 -4.25 -24.92
C GLU A 123 -23.09 -3.89 -25.15
N ASP A 124 -23.53 -2.74 -24.63
CA ASP A 124 -24.81 -2.16 -24.99
C ASP A 124 -24.82 -2.01 -26.52
N SER A 125 -25.55 -2.89 -27.19
CA SER A 125 -25.54 -3.01 -28.63
C SER A 125 -26.42 -1.89 -29.22
N GLU A 126 -25.83 -0.72 -29.39
CA GLU A 126 -26.19 0.21 -30.46
C GLU A 126 -25.01 0.34 -31.43
N GLU A 127 -24.52 -0.79 -31.95
CA GLU A 127 -23.73 -0.82 -33.19
C GLU A 127 -23.86 -2.23 -33.82
N GLU A 128 -24.99 -2.47 -34.49
CA GLU A 128 -25.00 -3.38 -35.64
C GLU A 128 -24.08 -2.79 -36.72
N VAL A 129 -22.98 -3.45 -37.05
CA VAL A 129 -22.53 -3.55 -38.45
C VAL A 129 -21.58 -4.73 -38.67
N ALA A 130 -22.11 -5.71 -39.42
CA ALA A 130 -21.46 -6.47 -40.49
C ALA A 130 -20.06 -7.06 -40.25
N GLU A 131 -20.00 -8.37 -39.98
CA GLU A 131 -18.96 -9.24 -40.57
C GLU A 131 -19.35 -10.73 -40.50
N ALA A 132 -19.99 -11.21 -41.57
CA ALA A 132 -19.86 -12.59 -42.04
C ALA A 132 -20.20 -12.60 -43.53
N SER A 133 -19.16 -12.42 -44.35
CA SER A 133 -19.14 -12.79 -45.77
C SER A 133 -19.15 -14.30 -45.95
#